data_AF-A0A1M3D190-F1
#
_entry.id   AF-A0A1M3D190-F1
#
_cell.length_a   1.000
_cell.length_b   1.000
_cell.length_c   1.000
_cell.angle_alpha   90.00
_cell.angle_beta   90.00
_cell.angle_gamma   90.00
#
_symmetry.space_group_name_H-M   'P 1'
#
loop_
_entity.id
_entity.type
_entity.pdbx_description
1 polymer ?
#
loop_
_entity_poly.entity_id
_entity_poly.type
_entity_poly.pdbx_seq_one_letter_code
_entity_poly.pdbx_strand_id
1 'polypeptide(L)'
;MKIGNKKQLITAVVLFSLILGFIIVGISVVNEEDKLLEENPVHSLAVIVETYVGAKARDYVRYEFVVNGKVYDGHQNYMPHQQPVDIGDTCEVVYAESNPKISRLLTDDNNFLKIKRKNKELKFFQE
;
A
#
# COMPACT_ATOMS: atom_id res chain seq x y z
N MET A 1 31.18 -3.80 44.97
CA MET A 1 30.33 -4.35 43.89
C MET A 1 30.12 -3.30 42.81
N LYS A 2 30.69 -3.44 41.60
CA LYS A 2 30.15 -2.75 40.41
C LYS A 2 29.92 -3.75 39.28
N ILE A 3 29.07 -4.73 39.61
CA ILE A 3 28.48 -5.72 38.69
C ILE A 3 27.46 -5.03 37.74
N GLY A 4 27.18 -3.73 37.95
CA GLY A 4 26.21 -2.93 37.18
C GLY A 4 26.55 -2.76 35.69
N ASN A 5 27.80 -2.44 35.34
CA ASN A 5 28.12 -2.09 33.94
C ASN A 5 28.08 -3.28 32.98
N LYS A 6 28.58 -4.46 33.35
CA LYS A 6 28.60 -5.62 32.44
C LYS A 6 27.20 -6.17 32.18
N LYS A 7 26.35 -6.24 33.21
CA LYS A 7 24.95 -6.69 33.05
C LYS A 7 24.15 -5.71 32.20
N GLN A 8 24.31 -4.40 32.42
CA GLN A 8 23.66 -3.37 31.59
C GLN A 8 24.13 -3.43 30.13
N LEU A 9 25.41 -3.68 29.89
CA LEU A 9 25.96 -3.79 28.53
C LEU A 9 25.45 -5.05 27.81
N ILE A 10 25.36 -6.19 28.51
CA ILE A 10 24.75 -7.42 27.97
C ILE A 10 23.26 -7.18 27.67
N THR A 11 22.51 -6.57 28.59
CA THR A 11 21.09 -6.24 28.37
C THR A 11 20.92 -5.31 27.17
N ALA A 12 21.78 -4.30 27.01
CA ALA A 12 21.76 -3.38 25.88
C ALA A 12 22.03 -4.10 24.55
N VAL A 13 23.02 -5.01 24.51
CA VAL A 13 23.32 -5.80 23.31
C VAL A 13 22.16 -6.72 22.94
N VAL A 14 21.51 -7.36 23.91
CA VAL A 14 20.33 -8.21 23.68
C VAL A 14 19.13 -7.40 23.17
N LEU A 15 18.86 -6.24 23.75
CA LEU A 15 17.78 -5.37 23.25
C LEU A 15 18.09 -4.86 21.84
N PHE A 16 19.34 -4.50 21.58
CA PHE A 16 19.77 -4.05 20.26
C PHE A 16 19.66 -5.16 19.20
N SER A 17 20.04 -6.40 19.53
CA SER A 17 19.92 -7.54 18.61
C SER A 17 18.46 -7.87 18.29
N LEU A 18 17.55 -7.73 19.25
CA LEU A 18 16.10 -7.88 19.01
C LEU A 18 15.57 -6.81 18.06
N ILE A 19 15.97 -5.55 18.24
CA ILE A 19 15.59 -4.45 17.35
C ILE A 19 16.15 -4.69 15.94
N LEU A 20 17.42 -5.10 15.84
CA LEU A 20 18.05 -5.41 14.55
C LEU A 20 17.34 -6.55 13.84
N GLY A 21 17.03 -7.63 14.56
CA GLY A 21 16.29 -8.77 14.04
C GLY A 21 14.91 -8.35 13.51
N PHE A 22 14.18 -7.51 14.25
CA PHE A 22 12.90 -6.97 13.82
C PHE A 22 13.01 -6.15 12.51
N ILE A 23 14.03 -5.30 12.40
CA ILE A 23 14.28 -4.50 11.19
C ILE A 23 14.59 -5.40 10.00
N ILE A 24 15.48 -6.39 10.16
CA ILE A 24 15.88 -7.30 9.08
C ILE A 24 14.68 -8.11 8.57
N VAL A 25 13.84 -8.63 9.48
CA VAL A 25 12.63 -9.37 9.10
C VAL A 25 11.66 -8.45 8.36
N GLY A 26 11.43 -7.23 8.86
CA GLY A 26 10.55 -6.26 8.20
C GLY A 26 10.99 -5.95 6.76
N ILE A 27 12.28 -5.69 6.53
CA ILE A 27 12.83 -5.45 5.19
C ILE A 27 12.69 -6.68 4.30
N SER A 28 12.94 -7.88 4.84
CA SER A 28 12.87 -9.13 4.07
C SER A 28 11.46 -9.40 3.56
N VAL A 29 10.44 -9.16 4.40
CA VAL A 29 9.03 -9.33 4.01
C VAL A 29 8.64 -8.36 2.90
N VAL A 30 8.98 -7.07 3.03
CA VAL A 30 8.66 -6.06 2.00
C VAL A 30 9.33 -6.42 0.67
N ASN A 31 10.59 -6.84 0.70
CA ASN A 31 11.32 -7.23 -0.51
C ASN A 31 10.71 -8.47 -1.18
N GLU A 32 10.19 -9.43 -0.40
CA GLU A 32 9.53 -10.61 -0.96
C GLU A 32 8.20 -10.24 -1.63
N GLU A 33 7.42 -9.35 -1.02
CA GLU A 33 6.19 -8.83 -1.60
C GLU A 33 6.44 -8.08 -2.93
N ASP A 34 7.44 -7.19 -2.96
CA ASP A 34 7.83 -6.47 -4.18
C ASP A 34 8.30 -7.44 -5.27
N LYS A 35 9.09 -8.45 -4.90
CA LYS A 35 9.55 -9.48 -5.84
C LYS A 35 8.37 -10.28 -6.42
N LEU A 36 7.38 -10.64 -5.61
CA LEU A 36 6.19 -11.37 -6.06
C LEU A 36 5.33 -10.53 -7.02
N LEU A 37 5.28 -9.21 -6.81
CA LEU A 37 4.63 -8.28 -7.75
C LEU A 37 5.38 -8.18 -9.08
N GLU A 38 6.71 -8.30 -9.08
CA GLU A 38 7.53 -8.17 -10.28
C GLU A 38 7.62 -9.47 -11.10
N GLU A 39 7.61 -10.65 -10.46
CA GLU A 39 7.76 -11.92 -11.17
C GLU A 39 6.56 -12.24 -12.09
N ASN A 40 5.33 -12.08 -11.58
CA ASN A 40 4.10 -12.37 -12.33
C ASN A 40 3.01 -11.32 -12.04
N PRO A 41 3.18 -10.09 -12.55
CA PRO A 41 2.20 -9.02 -12.35
C PRO A 41 0.92 -9.30 -13.14
N VAL A 42 -0.22 -9.27 -12.46
CA VAL A 42 -1.54 -9.29 -13.10
C VAL A 42 -2.22 -7.94 -12.91
N HIS A 43 -2.71 -7.39 -14.01
CA HIS A 43 -3.39 -6.10 -14.04
C HIS A 43 -4.90 -6.26 -13.99
N SER A 44 -5.56 -5.45 -13.16
CA SER A 44 -7.01 -5.39 -13.06
C SER A 44 -7.48 -3.97 -12.74
N LEU A 45 -8.77 -3.82 -12.48
CA LEU A 45 -9.39 -2.59 -12.02
C LEU A 45 -9.77 -2.72 -10.55
N ALA A 46 -9.46 -1.69 -9.78
CA ALA A 46 -9.91 -1.52 -8.41
C ALA A 46 -10.84 -0.29 -8.31
N VAL A 47 -11.68 -0.28 -7.29
CA VAL A 47 -12.55 0.86 -6.95
C VAL A 47 -12.10 1.44 -5.63
N ILE A 48 -11.95 2.76 -5.55
CA ILE A 48 -11.67 3.45 -4.29
C ILE A 48 -12.91 3.39 -3.40
N VAL A 49 -12.76 2.85 -2.19
CA VAL A 49 -13.87 2.68 -1.24
C VAL A 49 -13.80 3.65 -0.07
N GLU A 50 -12.61 4.19 0.23
CA GLU A 50 -12.39 5.07 1.37
C GLU A 50 -11.18 5.98 1.13
N THR A 51 -11.20 7.17 1.70
CA THR A 51 -10.03 8.06 1.87
C THR A 51 -9.86 8.36 3.35
N TYR A 52 -8.63 8.32 3.84
CA TYR A 52 -8.34 8.55 5.26
C TYR A 52 -6.93 9.08 5.49
N VAL A 53 -6.70 9.68 6.66
CA VAL A 53 -5.38 10.15 7.09
C VAL A 53 -4.73 9.07 7.96
N GLY A 54 -3.60 8.55 7.50
CA GLY A 54 -2.82 7.53 8.19
C GLY A 54 -1.71 8.10 9.09
N ALA A 55 -0.76 7.24 9.44
CA ALA A 55 0.39 7.62 10.24
C ALA A 55 1.21 8.75 9.57
N LYS A 56 1.80 9.63 10.37
CA LYS A 56 2.61 10.78 9.91
C LYS A 56 1.83 11.76 9.02
N ALA A 57 0.51 11.90 9.24
CA ALA A 57 -0.37 12.81 8.50
C ALA A 57 -0.32 12.60 6.97
N ARG A 58 -0.16 11.35 6.55
CA ARG A 58 -0.16 10.95 5.14
C ARG A 58 -1.57 10.57 4.73
N ASP A 59 -2.01 11.05 3.59
CA ASP A 59 -3.31 10.68 3.02
C ASP A 59 -3.23 9.33 2.32
N TYR A 60 -4.27 8.52 2.49
CA TYR A 60 -4.39 7.19 1.92
C TYR A 60 -5.73 7.02 1.22
N VAL A 61 -5.71 6.25 0.15
CA VAL A 61 -6.89 5.63 -0.43
C VAL A 61 -6.94 4.16 -0.02
N ARG A 62 -8.12 3.67 0.31
CA ARG A 62 -8.42 2.23 0.35
C ARG A 62 -9.15 1.85 -0.92
N TYR A 63 -8.80 0.71 -1.48
CA TYR A 63 -9.38 0.22 -2.73
C TYR A 63 -9.76 -1.25 -2.62
N GLU A 64 -10.74 -1.66 -3.42
CA GLU A 64 -11.20 -3.04 -3.54
C GLU A 64 -11.16 -3.50 -5.00
N PHE A 65 -10.84 -4.77 -5.22
CA PHE A 65 -10.85 -5.40 -6.54
C PHE A 65 -11.27 -6.87 -6.44
N VAL A 66 -11.71 -7.44 -7.55
CA VAL A 66 -12.23 -8.81 -7.60
C VAL A 66 -11.30 -9.70 -8.41
N VAL A 67 -10.92 -10.83 -7.82
CA VAL A 67 -10.18 -11.91 -8.49
C VAL A 67 -10.96 -13.19 -8.31
N ASN A 68 -11.38 -13.83 -9.41
CA ASN A 68 -12.14 -15.09 -9.40
C ASN A 68 -13.37 -15.07 -8.45
N GLY A 69 -14.10 -13.95 -8.43
CA GLY A 69 -15.30 -13.78 -7.59
C GLY A 69 -15.04 -13.47 -6.12
N LYS A 70 -13.77 -13.37 -5.69
CA LYS A 70 -13.38 -12.98 -4.34
C LYS A 70 -12.92 -11.52 -4.31
N VAL A 71 -13.39 -10.77 -3.32
CA VAL A 71 -12.97 -9.38 -3.07
C VAL A 71 -11.64 -9.39 -2.31
N TYR A 72 -10.72 -8.57 -2.79
CA TYR A 72 -9.46 -8.24 -2.16
C TYR A 72 -9.41 -6.72 -1.95
N ASP A 73 -8.77 -6.30 -0.88
CA ASP A 73 -8.60 -4.90 -0.56
C ASP A 73 -7.13 -4.56 -0.30
N GLY A 74 -6.83 -3.28 -0.51
CA GLY A 74 -5.52 -2.72 -0.25
C GLY A 74 -5.61 -1.24 0.03
N HIS A 75 -4.47 -0.64 0.33
CA HIS A 75 -4.38 0.79 0.56
C HIS A 75 -3.07 1.35 0.01
N GLN A 76 -3.10 2.63 -0.37
CA GLN A 76 -1.93 3.30 -0.93
C GLN A 76 -1.94 4.77 -0.54
N ASN A 77 -0.77 5.30 -0.24
CA ASN A 77 -0.62 6.73 -0.03
C ASN A 77 -0.87 7.48 -1.34
N TYR A 78 -1.51 8.65 -1.26
CA TYR A 78 -1.71 9.54 -2.39
C TYR A 78 -1.59 11.01 -1.95
N MET A 79 -1.62 11.93 -2.91
CA MET A 79 -1.47 13.37 -2.68
C MET A 79 -2.77 14.10 -3.03
N PRO A 80 -3.75 14.24 -2.10
CA PRO A 80 -5.06 14.82 -2.41
C PRO A 80 -4.99 16.27 -2.91
N HIS A 81 -3.98 17.03 -2.48
CA HIS A 81 -3.78 18.42 -2.91
C HIS A 81 -3.35 18.54 -4.38
N GLN A 82 -2.78 17.48 -4.96
CA GLN A 82 -2.32 17.46 -6.35
C GLN A 82 -3.26 16.63 -7.24
N GLN A 83 -3.82 15.55 -6.69
CA GLN A 83 -4.76 14.68 -7.38
C GLN A 83 -5.98 14.41 -6.49
N PRO A 84 -7.11 15.11 -6.71
CA PRO A 84 -8.35 14.77 -6.03
C PRO A 84 -8.86 13.41 -6.49
N VAL A 85 -9.28 12.60 -5.52
CA VAL A 85 -9.82 11.25 -5.68
C VAL A 85 -11.18 11.21 -5.00
N ASP A 86 -12.18 10.69 -5.71
CA ASP A 86 -13.52 10.48 -5.18
C ASP A 86 -13.71 8.99 -4.80
N ILE A 87 -14.48 8.73 -3.74
CA ILE A 87 -14.98 7.37 -3.46
C ILE A 87 -15.83 6.92 -4.65
N GLY A 88 -15.57 5.72 -5.15
CA GLY A 88 -16.18 5.17 -6.36
C GLY A 88 -15.34 5.36 -7.64
N ASP A 89 -14.25 6.14 -7.58
CA ASP A 89 -13.31 6.22 -8.70
C ASP A 89 -12.68 4.85 -8.97
N THR A 90 -12.52 4.52 -10.26
CA THR A 90 -11.87 3.27 -10.68
C THR A 90 -10.41 3.54 -10.98
N CYS A 91 -9.50 2.71 -10.48
CA CYS A 91 -8.06 2.82 -10.68
C CYS A 91 -7.49 1.52 -11.25
N GLU A 92 -6.34 1.60 -11.92
CA GLU A 92 -5.60 0.40 -12.29
C GLU A 92 -4.86 -0.17 -11.08
N VAL A 93 -5.03 -1.47 -10.82
CA VAL A 93 -4.34 -2.22 -9.77
C VAL A 93 -3.47 -3.28 -10.40
N VAL A 94 -2.29 -3.50 -9.83
CA VAL A 94 -1.45 -4.67 -10.11
C VAL A 94 -1.39 -5.53 -8.86
N TYR A 95 -1.51 -6.85 -9.02
CA TYR A 95 -1.41 -7.80 -7.94
C TYR A 95 -0.56 -9.02 -8.35
N ALA A 96 0.03 -9.70 -7.37
CA ALA A 96 0.79 -10.92 -7.60
C ALA A 96 -0.17 -12.09 -7.89
N GLU A 97 -0.01 -12.79 -9.02
CA GLU A 97 -0.90 -13.89 -9.42
C GLU A 97 -1.04 -14.97 -8.34
N SER A 98 0.07 -15.32 -7.69
CA SER A 98 0.15 -16.33 -6.64
C SER A 98 -0.50 -15.91 -5.32
N ASN A 99 -0.60 -14.60 -5.05
CA ASN A 99 -1.22 -14.06 -3.85
C ASN A 99 -1.77 -12.64 -4.09
N PRO A 100 -3.06 -12.52 -4.47
CA PRO A 100 -3.64 -11.22 -4.78
C PRO A 100 -3.71 -10.24 -3.59
N LYS A 101 -3.46 -10.67 -2.35
CA LYS A 101 -3.34 -9.71 -1.23
C LYS A 101 -2.17 -8.75 -1.42
N ILE A 102 -1.12 -9.20 -2.11
CA ILE A 102 0.00 -8.37 -2.47
C ILE A 102 -0.42 -7.61 -3.73
N SER A 103 -0.75 -6.33 -3.54
CA SER A 103 -1.29 -5.48 -4.58
C SER A 103 -0.94 -4.02 -4.35
N ARG A 104 -0.89 -3.24 -5.45
CA ARG A 104 -0.72 -1.79 -5.41
C ARG A 104 -1.46 -1.12 -6.56
N LEU A 105 -1.90 0.11 -6.34
CA LEU A 105 -2.44 0.94 -7.41
C LEU A 105 -1.30 1.43 -8.29
N LEU A 106 -1.51 1.38 -9.61
CA LEU A 106 -0.53 1.91 -10.55
C LEU A 106 -0.53 3.44 -10.51
N THR A 107 0.67 3.99 -10.58
CA THR A 107 0.90 5.42 -10.72
C THR A 107 1.48 5.76 -12.08
N ASP A 108 1.32 7.01 -12.51
CA ASP A 108 2.06 7.60 -13.62
C ASP A 108 3.47 8.06 -13.18
N ASP A 109 4.21 8.68 -14.10
CA ASP A 109 5.57 9.18 -13.86
C ASP A 109 5.63 10.30 -12.81
N ASN A 110 4.49 10.92 -12.47
CA ASN A 110 4.37 11.95 -11.44
C ASN A 110 3.92 11.36 -10.08
N ASN A 111 3.85 10.04 -9.95
CA ASN A 111 3.30 9.32 -8.79
C ASN A 111 1.79 9.55 -8.56
N PHE A 112 1.06 9.96 -9.59
CA PHE A 112 -0.40 10.08 -9.52
C PHE A 112 -1.07 8.76 -9.88
N LEU A 113 -2.12 8.41 -9.15
CA LEU A 113 -2.91 7.20 -9.39
C LEU A 113 -3.46 7.22 -10.82
N LYS A 114 -3.41 6.09 -11.52
CA LYS A 114 -4.02 5.94 -12.85
C LYS A 114 -5.53 5.76 -12.73
N ILE A 115 -6.24 6.87 -12.51
CA ILE A 115 -7.70 6.91 -12.32
C ILE A 115 -8.41 6.90 -13.68
N LYS A 116 -9.30 5.93 -13.87
CA LYS A 116 -10.29 5.89 -14.96
C LYS A 116 -11.61 6.47 -14.46
N ARG A 117 -11.74 7.80 -14.52
CA ARG A 117 -12.99 8.48 -14.18
C ARG A 117 -14.05 8.10 -15.21
N LYS A 118 -15.20 7.58 -14.77
CA LYS A 118 -16.40 7.58 -15.62
C LYS A 118 -16.73 9.05 -15.90
N ASN A 119 -16.73 9.44 -17.18
CA ASN A 119 -17.06 10.79 -17.61
C ASN A 119 -18.37 11.25 -16.93
N LYS A 120 -18.27 12.15 -15.94
CA LYS A 120 -19.44 12.80 -15.30
C LYS A 120 -20.16 13.73 -16.29
N GLU A 121 -19.56 14.05 -17.44
CA GLU A 121 -20.08 15.00 -18.43
C GLU A 121 -21.30 14.52 -19.24
N LEU A 122 -21.66 13.23 -19.19
CA LEU A 122 -22.81 12.72 -19.96
C LEU A 122 -24.18 12.89 -19.26
N LYS A 123 -24.25 13.57 -18.12
CA LYS A 123 -25.51 13.84 -17.41
C LYS A 123 -26.03 15.28 -17.51
N PHE A 124 -25.31 16.19 -18.19
CA PHE A 124 -25.72 17.59 -18.35
C PHE A 124 -26.30 17.95 -19.72
N PHE A 125 -26.51 16.97 -20.62
CA PHE A 125 -27.09 17.19 -21.96
C PHE A 125 -28.44 16.47 -22.17
N GLN A 126 -29.15 16.12 -21.10
CA GLN A 126 -30.53 15.62 -21.17
C GLN A 126 -31.40 16.32 -20.12
N GLU A 127 -31.62 17.62 -20.30
CA GLU A 127 -32.85 18.31 -19.88
C GLU A 127 -33.33 19.21 -21.02
#